data_AF-A0A2V8XEL6-F1
#
_entry.id   AF-A0A2V8XEL6-F1
#
_cell.length_a   1.000
_cell.length_b   1.000
_cell.length_c   1.000
_cell.angle_alpha   90.00
_cell.angle_beta   90.00
_cell.angle_gamma   90.00
#
_symmetry.space_group_name_H-M   'P 1'
#
loop_
_entity.id
_entity.type
_entity.pdbx_description
1 polymer ?
#
loop_
_entity_poly.entity_id
_entity_poly.type
_entity_poly.pdbx_seq_one_letter_code
_entity_poly.pdbx_strand_id
1 'polypeptide(L)'
;REYSKFCKPFLGRAVLADPSGVDFCAKNSQFLKADPMIVAAPYFDATAPGQYAAAEPPFLLENGLTVQPGSPAQCRGVDPTRLPGVPAQVAADMKNPANAYFSYADLNGNPRPGSVGCWDLGAYQH
;
A
#
# COMPACT_ATOMS: atom_id res chain seq x y z
N ARG A 1 8.64 2.39 -5.71
CA ARG A 1 8.63 2.17 -4.24
C ARG A 1 7.17 2.05 -3.84
N GLU A 2 6.69 0.83 -3.62
CA GLU A 2 5.39 0.62 -3.00
C GLU A 2 5.44 1.18 -1.58
N TYR A 3 4.60 2.17 -1.29
CA TYR A 3 4.40 2.70 0.05
C TYR A 3 3.52 1.73 0.84
N SER A 4 4.05 0.57 1.23
CA SER A 4 3.37 -0.28 2.20
C SER A 4 3.46 0.39 3.58
N LYS A 5 2.34 0.99 4.02
CA LYS A 5 2.17 1.54 5.38
C LYS A 5 2.02 0.44 6.44
N PHE A 6 2.09 -0.83 6.07
CA PHE A 6 1.88 -1.94 6.99
C PHE A 6 3.17 -2.40 7.66
N CYS A 7 3.11 -2.56 8.97
CA CYS A 7 4.15 -3.13 9.79
C CYS A 7 3.77 -4.54 10.23
N LYS A 8 4.51 -5.56 9.76
CA LYS A 8 4.35 -6.92 10.27
C LYS A 8 4.88 -7.02 11.71
N PRO A 9 4.09 -7.52 12.69
CA PRO A 9 4.65 -8.00 13.94
C PRO A 9 5.29 -9.38 13.72
N PHE A 10 6.59 -9.50 13.96
CA PHE A 10 7.25 -10.81 14.03
C PHE A 10 7.15 -11.36 15.46
N LEU A 11 6.50 -12.51 15.64
CA LEU A 11 6.67 -13.46 16.76
C LEU A 11 7.18 -12.86 18.09
N GLY A 12 6.41 -11.95 18.70
CA GLY A 12 6.71 -11.44 20.04
C GLY A 12 7.99 -10.59 20.19
N ARG A 13 8.61 -10.11 19.11
CA ARG A 13 9.73 -9.14 19.15
C ARG A 13 9.49 -8.00 18.15
N ALA A 14 9.76 -6.75 18.57
CA ALA A 14 9.79 -5.58 17.67
C ALA A 14 10.68 -5.89 16.46
N VAL A 15 10.13 -6.05 15.25
CA VAL A 15 9.61 -5.04 14.31
C VAL A 15 10.75 -4.19 13.78
N LEU A 16 10.84 -4.04 12.44
CA LEU A 16 11.63 -3.03 11.71
C LEU A 16 12.19 -1.97 12.66
N ALA A 17 13.36 -2.22 13.24
CA ALA A 17 13.95 -1.29 14.17
C ALA A 17 14.46 -0.13 13.32
N ASP A 18 14.16 1.10 13.71
CA ASP A 18 14.97 2.20 13.19
C ASP A 18 16.44 1.97 13.61
N PRO A 19 17.43 2.69 13.05
CA PRO A 19 18.82 2.52 13.44
C PRO A 19 19.11 2.68 14.95
N SER A 20 18.15 3.16 15.74
CA SER A 20 18.24 3.32 17.20
C SER A 20 17.63 2.16 18.01
N GLY A 21 17.13 1.11 17.36
CA GLY A 21 16.68 -0.11 18.04
C GLY A 21 15.25 -0.07 18.60
N VAL A 22 14.47 0.97 18.28
CA VAL A 22 13.07 1.10 18.70
C VAL A 22 12.10 0.62 17.61
N ASP A 23 10.93 0.13 18.01
CA ASP A 23 9.83 -0.23 17.10
C ASP A 23 9.44 1.02 16.29
N PHE A 24 9.84 1.04 15.01
CA PHE A 24 9.56 2.13 14.07
C PHE A 24 8.06 2.46 13.99
N CYS A 25 7.21 1.45 14.15
CA CYS A 25 5.77 1.56 14.02
C CYS A 25 5.12 2.11 15.28
N ALA A 26 5.78 1.98 16.44
CA ALA A 26 5.34 2.62 17.68
C ALA A 26 5.60 4.14 17.70
N LYS A 27 6.62 4.61 16.97
CA LYS A 27 6.95 6.04 16.86
C LYS A 27 6.28 6.76 15.70
N ASN A 28 5.79 6.03 14.69
CA ASN A 28 5.21 6.63 13.49
C ASN A 28 3.74 6.24 13.33
N SER A 29 2.85 7.12 13.79
CA SER A 29 1.39 6.98 13.66
C SER A 29 0.88 6.92 12.22
N GLN A 30 1.74 7.22 11.24
CA GLN A 30 1.43 7.08 9.81
C GLN A 30 1.46 5.62 9.32
N PHE A 31 2.06 4.70 10.08
CA PHE A 31 2.12 3.28 9.76
C PHE A 31 1.05 2.49 10.53
N LEU A 32 0.48 1.48 9.88
CA LEU A 32 -0.52 0.59 10.42
C LEU A 32 0.15 -0.71 10.90
N LYS A 33 -0.03 -1.03 12.18
CA LYS A 33 0.43 -2.30 12.77
C LYS A 33 -0.64 -3.39 12.63
N ALA A 34 -0.93 -3.76 11.40
CA ALA A 34 -1.87 -4.82 11.04
C ALA A 34 -1.46 -5.42 9.69
N ASP A 35 -1.89 -6.64 9.39
CA ASP A 35 -1.73 -7.20 8.04
C ASP A 35 -2.97 -6.86 7.20
N PRO A 36 -2.80 -6.44 5.93
CA PRO A 36 -3.95 -6.28 5.04
C PRO A 36 -4.57 -7.65 4.75
N MET A 37 -5.89 -7.72 4.79
CA MET A 37 -6.64 -8.88 4.30
C MET A 37 -6.87 -8.72 2.80
N ILE A 38 -6.30 -9.62 2.01
CA ILE A 38 -6.42 -9.68 0.55
C ILE A 38 -6.72 -11.11 0.09
N VAL A 39 -7.26 -11.29 -1.12
CA VAL A 39 -7.76 -12.58 -1.63
C VAL A 39 -6.68 -13.68 -1.61
N ALA A 40 -5.49 -13.40 -2.11
CA ALA A 40 -4.37 -14.33 -2.22
C ALA A 40 -3.06 -13.60 -1.94
N ALA A 41 -2.76 -13.41 -0.65
CA ALA A 41 -1.51 -12.80 -0.24
C ALA A 41 -0.30 -13.61 -0.72
N PRO A 42 0.72 -12.98 -1.33
CA PRO A 42 1.98 -13.66 -1.64
C PRO A 42 2.59 -14.26 -0.37
N TYR A 43 3.10 -15.48 -0.49
CA TYR A 43 3.82 -16.13 0.59
C TYR A 43 5.07 -15.32 0.95
N PHE A 44 5.33 -15.20 2.25
CA PHE A 44 6.53 -14.55 2.77
C PHE A 44 7.04 -15.30 4.00
N ASP A 45 8.32 -15.66 3.98
CA ASP A 45 9.07 -16.18 5.12
C ASP A 45 10.28 -15.28 5.36
N ALA A 46 10.32 -14.62 6.53
CA ALA A 46 11.38 -13.67 6.85
C ALA A 46 12.73 -14.28 7.20
N THR A 47 12.80 -15.60 7.36
CA THR A 47 14.07 -16.28 7.64
C THR A 47 14.76 -16.74 6.36
N ALA A 48 14.02 -16.84 5.26
CA ALA A 48 14.56 -17.19 3.95
C ALA A 48 15.12 -15.94 3.23
N PRO A 49 16.40 -15.94 2.85
CA PRO A 49 17.00 -14.82 2.12
C PRO A 49 16.49 -14.76 0.67
N GLY A 50 16.47 -13.56 0.09
CA GLY A 50 16.30 -13.37 -1.35
C GLY A 50 14.88 -13.54 -1.89
N GLN A 51 13.84 -13.72 -1.06
CA GLN A 51 12.46 -13.89 -1.54
C GLN A 51 11.95 -12.73 -2.40
N TYR A 52 12.43 -11.50 -2.15
CA TYR A 52 12.08 -10.33 -2.95
C TYR A 52 12.66 -10.38 -4.38
N ALA A 53 13.75 -11.13 -4.61
CA ALA A 53 14.42 -11.19 -5.91
C ALA A 53 13.60 -11.98 -6.96
N ALA A 54 12.75 -12.89 -6.50
CA ALA A 54 11.86 -13.69 -7.34
C ALA A 54 10.38 -13.28 -7.16
N ALA A 55 10.12 -12.12 -6.56
CA ALA A 55 8.76 -11.65 -6.36
C ALA A 55 8.13 -11.32 -7.73
N GLU A 56 7.00 -11.97 -8.01
CA GLU A 56 6.24 -11.71 -9.23
C GLU A 56 5.77 -10.25 -9.25
N PRO A 57 5.86 -9.55 -10.39
CA PRO A 57 5.28 -8.22 -10.55
C PRO A 57 3.80 -8.19 -10.11
N PRO A 58 3.35 -7.17 -9.35
CA PRO A 58 2.00 -7.14 -8.78
C PRO A 58 0.86 -7.25 -9.81
N PHE A 59 1.07 -6.76 -11.04
CA PHE A 59 0.07 -6.83 -12.11
C PHE A 59 -0.17 -8.26 -12.62
N LEU A 60 0.77 -9.19 -12.40
CA LEU A 60 0.62 -10.60 -12.75
C LEU A 60 -0.11 -11.39 -11.65
N LEU A 61 -0.31 -10.79 -10.47
CA LEU A 61 -1.08 -11.38 -9.39
C LEU A 61 -2.60 -11.17 -9.56
N GLU A 62 -3.02 -10.44 -10.61
CA GLU A 62 -4.41 -10.13 -10.94
C GLU A 62 -5.23 -9.77 -9.68
N ASN A 63 -6.45 -10.30 -9.58
CA ASN A 63 -7.36 -10.10 -8.45
C ASN A 63 -6.89 -10.74 -7.13
N GLY A 64 -5.73 -11.39 -7.09
CA GLY A 64 -5.15 -11.95 -5.87
C GLY A 64 -4.83 -10.88 -4.81
N LEU A 65 -4.56 -9.65 -5.24
CA LEU A 65 -4.31 -8.53 -4.33
C LEU A 65 -5.56 -7.71 -3.97
N THR A 66 -6.75 -8.14 -4.42
CA THR A 66 -8.01 -7.46 -4.09
C THR A 66 -8.24 -7.44 -2.58
N VAL A 67 -8.60 -6.25 -2.07
CA VAL A 67 -8.86 -6.01 -0.65
C VAL A 67 -10.15 -6.71 -0.22
N GLN A 68 -10.08 -7.51 0.84
CA GLN A 68 -11.27 -8.17 1.39
C GLN A 68 -12.09 -7.22 2.28
N PRO A 69 -13.42 -7.42 2.39
CA PRO A 69 -14.25 -6.72 3.36
C PRO A 69 -13.70 -6.79 4.79
N GLY A 70 -13.63 -5.65 5.48
CA GLY A 70 -13.10 -5.57 6.84
C GLY A 70 -11.57 -5.51 6.93
N SER A 71 -10.86 -5.54 5.80
CA SER A 71 -9.41 -5.41 5.76
C SER A 71 -8.94 -4.11 6.41
N PRO A 72 -7.85 -4.13 7.20
CA PRO A 72 -7.21 -2.91 7.70
C PRO A 72 -6.72 -1.95 6.60
N ALA A 73 -6.67 -2.40 5.34
CA ALA A 73 -6.36 -1.55 4.19
C ALA A 73 -7.51 -0.66 3.73
N GLN A 74 -8.75 -1.01 4.07
CA GLN A 74 -9.92 -0.27 3.65
C GLN A 74 -9.92 1.15 4.23
N CYS A 75 -10.07 2.15 3.38
CA CYS A 75 -10.20 3.55 3.80
C CYS A 75 -9.03 4.11 4.62
N ARG A 76 -7.82 3.54 4.48
CA ARG A 76 -6.60 4.03 5.16
C ARG A 76 -5.60 4.71 4.22
N GLY A 77 -5.91 4.75 2.93
CA GLY A 77 -5.19 5.52 1.93
C GLY A 77 -5.46 7.01 2.04
N VAL A 78 -4.69 7.78 1.27
CA VAL A 78 -4.86 9.23 1.12
C VAL A 78 -4.77 9.55 -0.36
N ASP A 79 -5.52 10.56 -0.80
CA ASP A 79 -5.33 11.13 -2.13
C ASP A 79 -3.93 11.76 -2.20
N PRO A 80 -3.02 11.25 -3.04
CA PRO A 80 -1.64 11.73 -3.10
C PRO A 80 -1.56 13.19 -3.56
N THR A 81 -2.55 13.70 -4.31
CA THR A 81 -2.56 15.10 -4.78
C THR A 81 -2.88 16.10 -3.67
N ARG A 82 -3.35 15.61 -2.51
CA ARG A 82 -3.61 16.44 -1.32
C ARG A 82 -2.45 16.48 -0.35
N LEU A 83 -1.37 15.75 -0.63
CA LEU A 83 -0.19 15.79 0.22
C LEU A 83 0.47 17.18 0.13
N PRO A 84 0.89 17.77 1.27
CA PRO A 84 1.59 19.05 1.27
C PRO A 84 2.84 19.00 0.37
N GLY A 85 3.02 20.04 -0.43
CA GLY A 85 4.19 20.18 -1.30
C GLY A 85 4.11 19.47 -2.65
N VAL A 86 2.98 18.83 -2.98
CA VAL A 86 2.77 18.29 -4.34
C VAL A 86 2.50 19.44 -5.33
N PRO A 87 3.33 19.62 -6.38
CA PRO A 87 3.12 20.67 -7.37
C PRO A 87 1.83 20.46 -8.16
N ALA A 88 1.19 21.55 -8.59
CA ALA A 88 -0.06 21.50 -9.34
C ALA A 88 0.04 20.66 -10.63
N GLN A 89 1.17 20.73 -11.34
CA GLN A 89 1.40 19.93 -12.55
C GLN A 89 1.46 18.43 -12.24
N VAL A 90 2.16 18.03 -11.17
CA VAL A 90 2.24 16.63 -10.76
C VAL A 90 0.86 16.12 -10.33
N ALA A 91 0.07 16.95 -9.64
CA ALA A 91 -1.31 16.63 -9.30
C ALA A 91 -2.20 16.46 -10.54
N ALA A 92 -2.01 17.30 -11.57
CA ALA A 92 -2.72 17.17 -12.84
C ALA A 92 -2.30 15.89 -13.58
N ASP A 93 -1.01 15.57 -13.61
CA ASP A 93 -0.48 14.37 -14.26
C ASP A 93 -0.97 13.09 -13.56
N MET A 94 -1.04 13.08 -12.22
CA MET A 94 -1.63 11.95 -11.48
C MET A 94 -3.10 11.72 -11.83
N LYS A 95 -3.86 12.80 -12.07
CA LYS A 95 -5.30 12.75 -12.42
C LYS A 95 -5.57 12.45 -13.89
N ASN A 96 -4.56 12.56 -14.75
CA ASN A 96 -4.74 12.40 -16.18
C ASN A 96 -4.96 10.91 -16.53
N PRO A 97 -6.14 10.53 -17.05
CA PRO A 97 -6.44 9.13 -17.38
C PRO A 97 -5.59 8.59 -18.55
N ALA A 98 -4.95 9.46 -19.33
CA ALA A 98 -4.05 9.07 -20.40
C ALA A 98 -2.64 8.70 -19.91
N ASN A 99 -2.31 9.00 -18.65
CA ASN A 99 -1.00 8.66 -18.09
C ASN A 99 -0.99 7.20 -17.61
N ALA A 100 0.13 6.51 -17.83
CA ALA A 100 0.33 5.13 -17.39
C ALA A 100 0.41 4.94 -15.85
N TYR A 101 0.18 5.99 -15.07
CA TYR A 101 0.23 5.96 -13.61
C TYR A 101 -1.17 5.73 -13.03
N PHE A 102 -1.35 4.56 -12.41
CA PHE A 102 -2.60 4.12 -11.77
C PHE A 102 -2.90 4.84 -10.44
N SER A 103 -2.77 6.17 -10.41
CA SER A 103 -3.03 6.94 -9.19
C SER A 103 -4.52 7.12 -8.93
N TYR A 104 -5.33 7.30 -9.97
CA TYR A 104 -6.78 7.52 -9.87
C TYR A 104 -7.63 6.36 -10.39
N ALA A 105 -6.98 5.26 -10.76
CA ALA A 105 -7.62 3.99 -11.05
C ALA A 105 -6.80 2.89 -10.38
N ASP A 106 -7.43 1.78 -9.99
CA ASP A 106 -6.70 0.59 -9.58
C ASP A 106 -6.11 -0.17 -10.78
N LEU A 107 -5.44 -1.29 -10.53
CA LEU A 107 -4.86 -2.13 -11.59
C LEU A 107 -5.89 -2.77 -12.53
N ASN A 108 -7.17 -2.83 -12.12
CA ASN A 108 -8.28 -3.26 -12.99
C ASN A 108 -8.95 -2.09 -13.73
N GLY A 109 -8.50 -0.86 -13.50
CA GLY A 109 -9.12 0.33 -14.06
C GLY A 109 -10.33 0.85 -13.27
N ASN A 110 -10.64 0.28 -12.10
CA ASN A 110 -11.72 0.81 -11.25
C ASN A 110 -11.30 2.18 -10.71
N PRO A 111 -12.17 3.20 -10.81
CA PRO A 111 -11.83 4.55 -10.38
C PRO A 111 -11.64 4.60 -8.86
N ARG A 112 -10.60 5.31 -8.42
CA ARG A 112 -10.47 5.70 -7.02
C ARG A 112 -11.33 6.93 -6.76
N PRO A 113 -11.98 7.06 -5.60
CA PRO A 113 -13.02 8.08 -5.37
C PRO A 113 -12.49 9.51 -5.23
N GLY A 114 -11.22 9.75 -5.53
CA GLY A 114 -10.61 11.07 -5.53
C GLY A 114 -10.80 11.79 -4.20
N SER A 115 -11.28 13.01 -4.29
CA SER A 115 -11.26 13.95 -3.16
C SER A 115 -12.43 13.77 -2.16
N VAL A 116 -13.43 12.94 -2.52
CA VAL A 116 -14.74 12.85 -1.84
C VAL A 116 -15.03 11.49 -1.21
N GLY A 117 -14.18 10.48 -1.44
CA GLY A 117 -14.38 9.15 -0.86
C GLY A 117 -13.13 8.53 -0.28
N CYS A 118 -13.29 7.32 0.21
CA CYS A 118 -12.26 6.61 0.94
C CYS A 118 -11.27 5.93 -0.01
N TRP A 119 -9.97 6.07 0.26
CA TRP A 119 -8.92 5.41 -0.51
C TRP A 119 -8.47 4.16 0.22
N ASP A 120 -8.33 3.06 -0.50
CA ASP A 120 -7.67 1.88 0.04
C ASP A 120 -6.17 1.98 -0.08
N LEU A 121 -5.48 1.33 0.87
CA LEU A 121 -4.07 1.04 0.73
C LEU A 121 -3.88 -0.16 -0.21
N GLY A 122 -2.83 -0.08 -1.02
CA GLY A 122 -2.48 -1.13 -1.98
C GLY A 122 -2.98 -0.84 -3.39
N ALA A 123 -2.82 -1.82 -4.27
CA ALA A 123 -3.02 -1.66 -5.70
C ALA A 123 -4.49 -1.63 -6.13
N TYR A 124 -5.39 -2.22 -5.34
CA TYR A 124 -6.81 -2.41 -5.63
C TYR A 124 -7.71 -1.48 -4.81
N GLN A 125 -8.89 -1.17 -5.36
CA GLN A 125 -9.95 -0.44 -4.68
C GLN A 125 -11.15 -1.37 -4.44
N HIS A 126 -11.68 -1.39 -3.21
CA HIS A 126 -12.91 -2.08 -2.86
C HIS A 126 -14.16 -1.28 -3.24
#